data_AF-A0A7Y3PRR4-F1
#
_entry.id   AF-A0A7Y3PRR4-F1
#
_cell.length_a   1.000
_cell.length_b   1.000
_cell.length_c   1.000
_cell.angle_alpha   90.00
_cell.angle_beta   90.00
_cell.angle_gamma   90.00
#
_symmetry.space_group_name_H-M   'P 1'
#
loop_
_entity.id
_entity.type
_entity.pdbx_description
1 polymer ?
#
loop_
_entity_poly.entity_id
_entity_poly.type
_entity_poly.pdbx_seq_one_letter_code
_entity_poly.pdbx_strand_id
1 'polypeptide(L)' 'MKAMMRDLRVLAGCDSLLTALWDRATVKYFLTLVITHAESAADHGRQVLQTLEELDQRGGDR' A
#
# COMPACT_ATOMS: atom_id res chain seq x y z
N MET A 1 -5.14 9.25 1.60
CA MET A 1 -4.26 9.32 0.40
C MET A 1 -2.77 9.50 0.71
N LYS A 2 -2.31 10.53 1.45
CA LYS A 2 -0.85 10.75 1.70
C LYS A 2 -0.15 9.54 2.35
N ALA A 3 -0.80 8.88 3.33
CA ALA A 3 -0.30 7.67 3.96
C ALA A 3 -0.18 6.50 2.95
N MET A 4 -1.26 6.19 2.23
CA MET A 4 -1.26 5.20 1.15
C MET A 4 -0.13 5.41 0.13
N MET A 5 0.09 6.64 -0.33
CA MET A 5 1.16 6.94 -1.29
C MET A 5 2.56 6.73 -0.70
N ARG A 6 2.74 6.96 0.61
CA ARG A 6 3.98 6.62 1.30
C ARG A 6 4.16 5.10 1.34
N ASP A 7 3.12 4.35 1.70
CA ASP A 7 3.18 2.90 1.81
C ASP A 7 3.49 2.25 0.44
N LEU A 8 2.85 2.71 -0.64
CA LEU A 8 3.15 2.27 -2.00
C LEU A 8 4.61 2.55 -2.42
N ARG A 9 5.17 3.69 -2.03
CA ARG A 9 6.60 3.99 -2.28
C ARG A 9 7.52 3.06 -1.51
N VAL A 10 7.19 2.73 -0.26
CA VAL A 10 7.96 1.76 0.53
C VAL A 10 7.93 0.38 -0.13
N LEU A 11 6.77 -0.07 -0.60
CA LEU A 11 6.63 -1.35 -1.31
C LEU A 11 7.49 -1.40 -2.58
N ALA A 12 7.45 -0.36 -3.41
CA ALA A 12 8.29 -0.27 -4.61
C ALA A 12 9.79 -0.29 -4.29
N GLY A 13 10.19 0.37 -3.19
CA GLY A 13 11.58 0.32 -2.71
C GLY A 13 11.99 -1.06 -2.21
N CYS A 14 11.10 -1.79 -1.52
CA CYS A 14 11.38 -3.13 -1.03
C CYS A 14 11.58 -4.14 -2.17
N ASP A 15 10.80 -4.04 -3.26
CA ASP A 15 10.98 -4.88 -4.46
C ASP A 15 12.38 -4.70 -5.09
N SER A 16 12.81 -3.43 -5.23
CA SER A 16 14.15 -3.11 -5.74
C SER A 16 15.28 -3.63 -4.83
N LEU A 17 15.07 -3.69 -3.51
CA LEU A 17 16.08 -4.15 -2.56
C LEU A 17 16.10 -5.68 -2.44
N LEU A 18 14.94 -6.33 -2.47
CA LEU A 18 14.81 -7.80 -2.46
C LEU A 18 15.40 -8.44 -3.72
N THR A 19 15.38 -7.73 -4.85
CA THR A 19 16.03 -8.19 -6.09
C THR A 19 17.55 -8.04 -6.07
N ALA A 20 18.09 -7.11 -5.28
CA ALA A 20 19.52 -6.81 -5.22
C ALA A 20 20.26 -7.52 -4.06
N LEU A 21 19.56 -7.90 -2.99
CA LEU A 21 20.16 -8.42 -1.75
C LEU A 21 19.67 -9.84 -1.46
N TRP A 22 20.61 -10.74 -1.13
CA TRP A 22 20.32 -12.16 -0.88
C TRP A 22 20.61 -12.65 0.53
N ASP A 23 21.06 -11.78 1.45
CA ASP A 23 21.28 -12.23 2.81
C ASP A 23 19.95 -12.48 3.53
N ARG A 24 19.89 -13.61 4.25
CA ARG A 24 18.63 -14.12 4.83
C ARG A 24 18.03 -13.19 5.87
N ALA A 25 18.86 -12.43 6.60
CA ALA A 25 18.38 -11.55 7.67
C ALA A 25 17.71 -10.31 7.07
N THR A 26 18.34 -9.68 6.09
CA THR A 26 17.82 -8.51 5.37
C THR A 26 16.59 -8.86 4.55
N VAL A 27 16.59 -10.00 3.86
CA VAL A 27 15.39 -10.48 3.13
C VAL A 27 14.20 -10.62 4.09
N LYS A 28 14.39 -11.24 5.26
CA LYS A 28 13.33 -11.35 6.28
C LYS A 28 12.85 -9.97 6.73
N TYR A 29 13.76 -9.04 6.99
CA TYR A 29 13.41 -7.68 7.39
C TYR A 29 12.56 -6.96 6.34
N PHE A 30 12.96 -6.99 5.06
CA PHE A 30 12.20 -6.38 3.99
C PHE A 30 10.85 -7.06 3.75
N LEU A 31 10.76 -8.39 3.87
CA LEU A 31 9.48 -9.07 3.78
C LEU A 31 8.52 -8.65 4.91
N THR A 32 9.00 -8.44 6.13
CA THR A 32 8.18 -7.90 7.24
C THR A 32 7.69 -6.48 6.94
N LEU A 33 8.54 -5.62 6.37
CA LEU A 33 8.14 -4.28 5.94
C LEU A 33 7.09 -4.35 4.84
N VAL A 34 7.27 -5.21 3.84
CA VAL A 34 6.32 -5.42 2.75
C VAL A 34 4.95 -5.81 3.29
N ILE A 35 4.88 -6.79 4.20
CA ILE A 35 3.62 -7.24 4.80
C ILE A 35 2.92 -6.06 5.49
N THR A 36 3.63 -5.37 6.38
CA THR A 36 3.07 -4.26 7.16
C THR A 36 2.52 -3.14 6.27
N HIS A 37 3.28 -2.73 5.26
CA HIS A 37 2.88 -1.64 4.38
C HIS A 37 1.83 -2.06 3.35
N ALA A 38 1.80 -3.33 2.92
CA ALA A 38 0.76 -3.84 2.03
C ALA A 38 -0.60 -3.86 2.73
N GLU A 39 -0.66 -4.32 3.99
CA GLU A 39 -1.88 -4.28 4.80
C GLU A 39 -2.37 -2.84 4.97
N SER A 40 -1.49 -1.92 5.38
CA SER A 40 -1.85 -0.51 5.55
C SER A 40 -2.29 0.16 4.24
N ALA A 41 -1.63 -0.12 3.12
CA ALA A 41 -2.00 0.42 1.81
C ALA A 41 -3.37 -0.12 1.36
N ALA A 42 -3.64 -1.41 1.58
CA ALA A 42 -4.92 -2.03 1.25
C ALA A 42 -6.08 -1.39 2.04
N ASP A 43 -5.90 -1.18 3.34
CA ASP A 43 -6.91 -0.55 4.19
C ASP A 43 -7.21 0.89 3.78
N HIS A 44 -6.16 1.68 3.52
CA HIS A 44 -6.36 3.03 2.98
C HIS A 44 -7.04 3.02 1.61
N GLY A 45 -6.70 2.06 0.74
CA GLY A 45 -7.32 1.89 -0.58
C GLY A 45 -8.81 1.61 -0.46
N ARG A 46 -9.22 0.71 0.45
CA ARG A 46 -10.63 0.42 0.73
C ARG A 46 -11.39 1.66 1.20
N GLN A 47 -10.82 2.44 2.11
CA GLN A 47 -11.45 3.68 2.60
C GLN A 47 -11.66 4.71 1.48
N VAL A 48 -10.65 4.87 0.61
CA VAL A 48 -10.76 5.78 -0.55
C VAL A 48 -11.83 5.29 -1.51
N LEU A 49 -11.85 3.99 -1.83
CA LEU A 49 -12.84 3.40 -2.73
C LEU A 49 -14.26 3.61 -2.20
N GLN A 50 -14.50 3.29 -0.92
CA GLN A 50 -15.79 3.53 -0.28
C GLN A 50 -16.21 5.00 -0.36
N THR A 51 -15.27 5.93 -0.11
CA THR A 51 -15.56 7.37 -0.20
C THR A 51 -15.99 7.78 -1.61
N LEU A 52 -15.34 7.22 -2.64
CA LEU A 52 -15.68 7.51 -4.03
C LEU A 52 -17.04 6.92 -4.42
N GLU A 53 -17.33 5.68 -4.00
CA GLU A 53 -18.63 5.05 -4.22
C GLU A 53 -19.78 5.84 -3.56
N GLU A 54 -19.57 6.36 -2.35
CA GLU A 54 -20.54 7.23 -1.67
C GLU A 54 -20.76 8.57 -2.40
N LEU A 55 -19.71 9.13 -3.01
CA LEU A 55 -19.80 10.36 -3.80
C LEU A 55 -20.55 10.11 -5.12
N ASP A 56 -20.28 9.00 -5.80
CA ASP A 56 -20.95 8.62 -7.05
C ASP A 56 -22.45 8.39 -6.83
N GLN A 57 -22.81 7.71 -5.74
CA GLN A 57 -24.22 7.51 -5.35
C GLN A 57 -24.95 8.83 -5.09
N ARG A 58 -24.28 9.81 -4.46
CA ARG A 58 -24.87 11.15 -4.20
C ARG A 58 -24.90 12.03 -5.46
N GLY A 59 -24.02 11.80 -6.42
CA GLY A 59 -23.94 12.51 -7.70
C GLY A 59 -24.94 12.01 -8.75
N GLY A 60 -25.34 10.74 -8.67
CA GLY A 60 -26.31 10.11 -9.59
C GLY A 60 -27.79 10.46 -9.32
N ASP A 61 -28.08 11.16 -8.23
CA ASP A 61 -29.43 11.57 -7.81
C ASP A 61 -29.85 12.96 -8.37
N ARG A 62 -29.22 13.42 -9.46
CA ARG A 62 -29.52 14.70 -10.16
C ARG A 62 -29.90 14.48 -11.61
#